data_AF-A0A9D5XEY3-F1
#
_entry.id   AF-A0A9D5XEY3-F1
#
_cell.length_a   1.000
_cell.length_b   1.000
_cell.length_c   1.000
_cell.angle_alpha   90.00
_cell.angle_beta   90.00
_cell.angle_gamma   90.00
#
_symmetry.space_group_name_H-M   'P 1'
#
loop_
_entity.id
_entity.type
_entity.pdbx_description
1 polymer ?
#
loop_
_entity_poly.entity_id
_entity_poly.type
_entity_poly.pdbx_seq_one_letter_code
_entity_poly.pdbx_strand_id
1 'polypeptide(L)'
;GNQVGDLLHHGGRDKAVHLYPAEHYAFWKEKYPGLDLLNRPGAFGENLSCTGMTEDRLHLGDIFRLGEAVIECSHARQPCWKLNHYFGEPDVMATVVKTTKSGCYFRVLEPGKVRAGDKFVQLDRLHPEWPLTRLFEVIIGGKHKGQGAELRSLSRMPALAETWRNRAVNLARSS
;
A
#
# COMPACT_ATOMS: atom_id res chain seq x y z
N GLY A 1 -1.90 19.19 -18.00
CA GLY A 1 -1.40 17.82 -18.18
C GLY A 1 -0.22 17.66 -17.28
N ASN A 2 -0.36 16.90 -16.20
CA ASN A 2 0.71 16.78 -15.22
C ASN A 2 1.59 15.62 -15.67
N GLN A 3 2.74 15.95 -16.26
CA GLN A 3 3.84 15.02 -16.38
C GLN A 3 4.18 14.55 -14.97
N VAL A 4 4.01 13.25 -14.70
CA VAL A 4 4.68 12.61 -13.57
C VAL A 4 6.15 12.50 -13.98
N GLY A 5 6.85 13.62 -13.86
CA GLY A 5 8.28 13.75 -14.07
C GLY A 5 9.01 13.39 -12.78
N ASP A 6 9.98 12.49 -12.95
CA ASP A 6 11.01 12.07 -11.99
C ASP A 6 10.62 11.02 -10.93
N LEU A 7 10.45 9.77 -11.40
CA LEU A 7 10.25 8.56 -10.58
C LEU A 7 11.49 8.13 -9.78
N LEU A 8 12.59 8.87 -9.83
CA LEU A 8 13.90 8.42 -9.32
C LEU A 8 14.22 8.82 -7.88
N HIS A 9 13.57 9.83 -7.29
CA HIS A 9 14.16 10.47 -6.10
C HIS A 9 13.51 10.24 -4.73
N HIS A 10 12.38 9.53 -4.57
CA HIS A 10 11.82 9.33 -3.21
C HIS A 10 11.28 7.93 -2.83
N GLY A 11 11.14 6.96 -3.73
CA GLY A 11 10.45 5.68 -3.42
C GLY A 11 11.27 4.39 -3.50
N GLY A 12 12.29 4.33 -4.37
CA GLY A 12 12.86 3.06 -4.82
C GLY A 12 11.91 2.28 -5.74
N ARG A 13 12.43 1.25 -6.44
CA ARG A 13 11.69 0.46 -7.45
C ARG A 13 10.32 -0.03 -6.99
N ASP A 14 10.20 -0.38 -5.70
CA ASP A 14 8.98 -0.95 -5.11
C ASP A 14 7.92 0.07 -4.70
N LYS A 15 8.19 1.38 -4.75
CA LYS A 15 7.25 2.42 -4.26
C LYS A 15 7.05 3.53 -5.29
N ALA A 16 6.97 3.16 -6.56
CA ALA A 16 6.83 4.10 -7.66
C ALA A 16 5.47 4.82 -7.63
N VAL A 17 4.40 4.13 -7.22
CA VAL A 17 3.04 4.68 -7.18
C VAL A 17 2.38 4.33 -5.85
N HIS A 18 1.91 5.35 -5.14
CA HIS A 18 1.13 5.21 -3.91
C HIS A 18 -0.37 5.29 -4.22
N LEU A 19 -1.14 4.29 -3.78
CA LEU A 19 -2.59 4.26 -3.86
C LEU A 19 -3.20 4.31 -2.46
N TYR A 20 -4.18 5.19 -2.27
CA TYR A 20 -5.01 5.21 -1.07
C TYR A 20 -6.50 5.07 -1.43
N PRO A 21 -7.20 4.01 -0.94
CA PRO A 21 -8.60 3.78 -1.27
C PRO A 21 -9.50 4.95 -0.87
N ALA A 22 -10.35 5.39 -1.79
CA ALA A 22 -11.25 6.52 -1.57
C ALA A 22 -12.25 6.22 -0.43
N GLU A 23 -12.61 4.95 -0.24
CA GLU A 23 -13.52 4.48 0.80
C GLU A 23 -13.03 4.81 2.21
N HIS A 24 -11.71 4.85 2.43
CA HIS A 24 -11.16 5.09 3.75
C HIS A 24 -11.33 6.54 4.21
N TYR A 25 -11.51 7.50 3.30
CA TYR A 25 -11.73 8.89 3.66
C TYR A 25 -13.00 9.09 4.49
N ALA A 26 -14.06 8.31 4.25
CA ALA A 26 -15.27 8.39 5.06
C ALA A 26 -14.98 8.04 6.53
N PHE A 27 -14.23 6.95 6.76
CA PHE A 27 -13.81 6.54 8.09
C PHE A 27 -12.97 7.61 8.80
N TRP A 28 -12.02 8.24 8.09
CA TRP A 28 -11.18 9.27 8.72
C TRP A 28 -11.94 10.55 9.02
N LYS A 29 -12.88 10.96 8.17
CA LYS A 29 -13.74 12.12 8.42
C LYS A 29 -14.63 11.92 9.65
N GLU A 30 -15.13 10.70 9.84
CA GLU A 30 -15.89 10.33 11.03
C GLU A 30 -15.01 10.35 12.29
N LYS A 31 -13.80 9.79 12.21
CA LYS A 31 -12.87 9.73 13.34
C LYS A 31 -12.30 11.09 13.74
N TYR A 32 -12.01 11.96 12.76
CA TYR A 32 -11.44 13.28 12.98
C TYR A 32 -12.29 14.34 12.26
N PRO A 33 -13.48 14.67 12.82
CA PRO A 33 -14.32 15.69 12.25
C PRO A 33 -13.60 17.06 12.27
N GLY A 34 -13.66 17.78 11.15
CA GLY A 34 -13.08 19.14 11.05
C GLY A 34 -11.67 19.21 10.45
N LEU A 35 -11.04 18.10 10.10
CA LEU A 35 -9.77 18.13 9.35
C LEU A 35 -10.00 18.39 7.86
N ASP A 36 -9.78 19.64 7.43
CA ASP A 36 -9.98 20.05 6.03
C ASP A 36 -9.15 19.28 5.01
N LEU A 37 -7.98 18.78 5.41
CA LEU A 37 -7.13 17.95 4.55
C LEU A 37 -7.85 16.69 4.06
N LEU A 38 -8.80 16.15 4.85
CA LEU A 38 -9.58 14.95 4.48
C LEU A 38 -10.67 15.25 3.45
N ASN A 39 -10.96 16.51 3.15
CA ASN A 39 -12.02 16.88 2.20
C ASN A 39 -11.64 16.62 0.74
N ARG A 40 -10.38 16.29 0.45
CA ARG A 40 -9.88 15.99 -0.89
C ARG A 40 -8.93 14.78 -0.88
N PRO A 41 -8.82 14.02 -1.99
CA PRO A 41 -7.73 13.09 -2.19
C PRO A 41 -6.36 13.76 -2.05
N GLY A 42 -5.36 13.00 -1.61
CA GLY A 42 -3.99 13.45 -1.37
C GLY A 42 -3.62 13.61 0.12
N ALA A 43 -4.58 13.45 1.04
CA ALA A 43 -4.33 13.56 2.48
C ALA A 43 -3.30 12.55 3.00
N PHE A 44 -3.14 11.41 2.32
CA PHE A 44 -2.15 10.40 2.69
C PHE A 44 -0.89 10.46 1.82
N GLY A 45 -0.77 11.48 0.95
CA GLY A 45 0.30 11.63 -0.02
C GLY A 45 0.22 10.61 -1.15
N GLU A 46 -0.98 10.15 -1.49
CA GLU A 46 -1.22 9.21 -2.58
C GLU A 46 -1.16 9.86 -3.96
N ASN A 47 -0.67 9.10 -4.94
CA ASN A 47 -0.71 9.48 -6.33
C ASN A 47 -2.06 9.09 -6.96
N LEU A 48 -2.62 7.96 -6.51
CA LEU A 48 -3.88 7.41 -7.01
C LEU A 48 -4.88 7.28 -5.86
N SER A 49 -6.10 7.76 -6.10
CA SER A 49 -7.24 7.51 -5.23
C SER A 49 -8.40 6.99 -6.06
N CYS A 50 -8.91 5.82 -5.69
CA CYS A 50 -9.97 5.14 -6.40
C CYS A 50 -10.79 4.27 -5.45
N THR A 51 -11.95 3.84 -5.93
CA THR A 51 -12.84 2.89 -5.25
C THR A 51 -12.60 1.47 -5.76
N GLY A 52 -12.93 0.48 -4.94
CA GLY A 52 -12.86 -0.95 -5.24
C GLY A 52 -11.49 -1.59 -4.97
N MET A 53 -10.49 -0.81 -4.57
CA MET A 53 -9.08 -1.19 -4.48
C MET A 53 -8.58 -1.20 -3.03
N THR A 54 -9.38 -1.74 -2.12
CA THR A 54 -9.05 -1.86 -0.69
C THR A 54 -8.10 -3.02 -0.41
N GLU A 55 -7.42 -2.98 0.75
CA GLU A 55 -6.36 -3.92 1.13
C GLU A 55 -6.85 -5.37 1.28
N ASP A 56 -8.14 -5.59 1.50
CA ASP A 56 -8.76 -6.92 1.53
C ASP A 56 -9.02 -7.50 0.13
N ARG A 57 -9.03 -6.63 -0.90
CA ARG A 57 -9.28 -7.01 -2.30
C ARG A 57 -8.00 -7.10 -3.11
N LEU A 58 -7.02 -6.27 -2.77
CA LEU A 58 -5.70 -6.28 -3.36
C LEU A 58 -4.84 -7.37 -2.75
N HIS A 59 -4.09 -8.05 -3.61
CA HIS A 59 -3.18 -9.13 -3.24
C HIS A 59 -1.75 -8.76 -3.61
N LEU A 60 -0.80 -9.37 -2.90
CA LEU A 60 0.61 -9.28 -3.24
C LEU A 60 0.83 -9.77 -4.68
N GLY A 61 1.52 -8.98 -5.50
CA GLY A 61 1.79 -9.32 -6.89
C GLY A 61 0.56 -9.25 -7.80
N ASP A 62 -0.54 -8.62 -7.39
CA ASP A 62 -1.59 -8.24 -8.34
C ASP A 62 -0.99 -7.34 -9.43
N ILE A 63 -1.18 -7.70 -10.70
CA ILE A 63 -0.72 -6.95 -11.86
C ILE A 63 -1.92 -6.32 -12.55
N PHE A 64 -1.84 -5.02 -12.78
CA PHE A 64 -2.87 -4.24 -13.46
C PHE A 64 -2.32 -3.50 -14.67
N ARG A 65 -3.14 -3.41 -15.71
CA ARG A 65 -3.04 -2.33 -16.69
C ARG A 65 -3.80 -1.11 -16.16
N LEU A 66 -3.16 0.05 -16.23
CA LEU A 66 -3.75 1.34 -15.92
C LEU A 66 -3.32 2.32 -17.00
N GLY A 67 -4.27 2.73 -17.85
CA GLY A 67 -3.94 3.48 -19.07
C GLY A 67 -2.97 2.68 -19.96
N GLU A 68 -1.83 3.27 -20.29
CA GLU A 68 -0.77 2.62 -21.06
C GLU A 68 0.27 1.91 -20.16
N ALA A 69 0.20 2.06 -18.83
CA ALA A 69 1.18 1.49 -17.92
C ALA A 69 0.76 0.09 -17.42
N VAL A 70 1.75 -0.73 -17.09
CA VAL A 70 1.57 -1.98 -16.34
C VAL A 70 2.25 -1.83 -14.98
N ILE A 71 1.49 -2.06 -13.91
CA ILE A 71 1.94 -1.89 -12.54
C ILE A 71 1.65 -3.14 -11.71
N GLU A 72 2.51 -3.42 -10.73
CA GLU A 72 2.42 -4.59 -9.87
C GLU A 72 2.38 -4.18 -8.40
N CYS A 73 1.40 -4.71 -7.66
CA CYS A 73 1.22 -4.48 -6.24
C CYS A 73 2.38 -5.11 -5.45
N SER A 74 3.14 -4.28 -4.75
CA SER A 74 4.39 -4.69 -4.10
C SER A 74 4.26 -4.95 -2.60
N HIS A 75 3.45 -4.13 -1.91
CA HIS A 75 3.19 -4.22 -0.47
C HIS A 75 2.16 -3.16 -0.04
N ALA A 76 1.56 -3.37 1.14
CA ALA A 76 0.79 -2.36 1.84
C ALA A 76 1.70 -1.21 2.33
N ARG A 77 1.14 -0.01 2.54
CA ARG A 77 1.95 1.13 3.00
C ARG A 77 2.15 1.06 4.51
N GLN A 78 3.40 0.97 4.95
CA GLN A 78 3.71 1.07 6.38
C GLN A 78 3.49 2.52 6.86
N PRO A 79 2.67 2.77 7.90
CA PRO A 79 2.54 4.11 8.47
C PRO A 79 3.82 4.48 9.24
N CYS A 80 4.11 5.78 9.32
CA CYS A 80 5.24 6.32 10.07
C CYS A 80 4.79 7.47 10.97
N TRP A 81 5.60 7.81 11.97
CA TRP A 81 5.29 8.84 12.96
C TRP A 81 4.99 10.22 12.34
N LYS A 82 5.57 10.53 11.17
CA LYS A 82 5.31 11.80 10.46
C LYS A 82 3.83 11.97 10.08
N LEU A 83 3.08 10.87 9.97
CA LEU A 83 1.65 10.90 9.66
C LEU A 83 0.86 11.57 10.78
N ASN A 84 1.18 11.26 12.05
CA ASN A 84 0.55 11.91 13.20
C ASN A 84 0.78 13.42 13.17
N HIS A 85 2.04 13.83 12.93
CA HIS A 85 2.41 15.23 12.84
C HIS A 85 1.69 15.95 11.69
N TYR A 86 1.63 15.33 10.51
CA TYR A 86 0.96 15.90 9.34
C TYR A 86 -0.55 16.09 9.55
N PHE A 87 -1.21 15.15 10.24
CA PHE A 87 -2.64 15.24 10.54
C PHE A 87 -2.94 16.14 11.75
N GLY A 88 -1.94 16.46 12.57
CA GLY A 88 -2.15 17.13 13.86
C GLY A 88 -2.78 16.22 14.92
N GLU A 89 -2.88 14.92 14.66
CA GLU A 89 -3.60 13.95 15.49
C GLU A 89 -2.65 12.89 16.07
N PRO A 90 -2.74 12.55 17.37
CA PRO A 90 -1.73 11.74 18.04
C PRO A 90 -1.78 10.24 17.71
N ASP A 91 -2.89 9.74 17.17
CA ASP A 91 -3.15 8.30 17.03
C ASP A 91 -3.39 7.82 15.59
N VAL A 92 -3.09 8.63 14.56
CA VAL A 92 -3.31 8.25 13.14
C VAL A 92 -2.53 6.98 12.78
N MET A 93 -1.25 6.93 13.10
CA MET A 93 -0.38 5.76 12.86
C MET A 93 -0.94 4.52 13.56
N ALA A 94 -1.32 4.64 14.83
CA ALA A 94 -1.88 3.53 15.60
C ALA A 94 -3.21 3.04 15.00
N THR A 95 -4.04 3.98 14.52
CA THR A 95 -5.30 3.67 13.86
C THR A 95 -5.07 2.95 12.52
N VAL A 96 -4.09 3.38 11.72
CA VAL A 96 -3.71 2.65 10.49
C VAL A 96 -3.26 1.23 10.83
N VAL A 97 -2.42 1.05 11.85
CA VAL A 97 -1.95 -0.29 12.24
C VAL A 97 -3.12 -1.18 12.69
N LYS A 98 -4.07 -0.62 13.46
CA LYS A 98 -5.23 -1.34 13.98
C LYS A 98 -6.25 -1.71 12.91
N THR A 99 -6.45 -0.86 11.90
CA THR A 99 -7.52 -1.00 10.90
C THR A 99 -7.03 -1.48 9.54
N THR A 100 -5.72 -1.47 9.32
CA THR A 100 -5.06 -1.75 8.03
C THR A 100 -5.45 -0.79 6.90
N LYS A 101 -6.14 0.33 7.21
CA LYS A 101 -6.47 1.42 6.27
C LYS A 101 -5.22 2.21 5.88
N SER A 102 -4.33 1.54 5.17
CA SER A 102 -2.94 1.91 5.03
C SER A 102 -2.62 2.44 3.63
N GLY A 103 -3.38 2.03 2.62
CA GLY A 103 -3.01 2.16 1.22
C GLY A 103 -1.98 1.11 0.81
N CYS A 104 -1.51 1.21 -0.42
CA CYS A 104 -0.53 0.28 -0.96
C CYS A 104 0.40 0.95 -1.97
N TYR A 105 1.49 0.27 -2.26
CA TYR A 105 2.46 0.69 -3.26
C TYR A 105 2.49 -0.26 -4.44
N PHE A 106 2.61 0.32 -5.63
CA PHE A 106 2.89 -0.38 -6.85
C PHE A 106 4.28 -0.04 -7.38
N ARG A 107 4.93 -1.04 -7.98
CA ARG A 107 6.06 -0.84 -8.88
C ARG A 107 5.58 -0.77 -10.32
N VAL A 108 6.34 -0.08 -11.16
CA VAL A 108 6.08 -0.01 -12.60
C VAL A 108 6.81 -1.16 -13.28
N LEU A 109 6.06 -2.03 -13.98
CA LEU A 109 6.62 -3.08 -14.83
C LEU A 109 6.85 -2.54 -16.25
N GLU A 110 5.86 -1.82 -16.78
CA GLU A 110 5.94 -1.16 -18.08
C GLU A 110 5.52 0.31 -17.92
N PRO A 111 6.41 1.28 -18.25
CA PRO A 111 6.06 2.68 -18.17
C PRO A 111 5.04 3.05 -19.25
N GLY A 112 4.10 3.93 -18.91
CA GLY A 112 3.09 4.42 -19.84
C GLY A 112 2.37 5.64 -19.29
N LYS A 113 1.61 6.32 -20.15
CA LYS A 113 0.79 7.46 -19.70
C LYS A 113 -0.46 6.96 -18.97
N VAL A 114 -0.74 7.62 -17.85
CA VAL A 114 -1.93 7.42 -17.03
C VAL A 114 -2.66 8.75 -16.89
N ARG A 115 -3.98 8.72 -16.95
CA ARG A 115 -4.86 9.89 -16.81
C ARG A 115 -5.99 9.60 -15.83
N ALA A 116 -6.53 10.68 -15.25
CA ALA A 116 -7.74 10.58 -14.46
C ALA A 116 -8.87 9.96 -15.29
N GLY A 117 -9.58 8.98 -14.72
CA GLY A 117 -10.63 8.23 -15.40
C GLY A 117 -10.19 6.85 -15.93
N ASP A 118 -8.88 6.63 -16.10
CA ASP A 118 -8.35 5.30 -16.46
C ASP A 118 -8.76 4.25 -15.41
N LYS A 119 -9.06 3.05 -15.90
CA LYS A 119 -9.51 1.94 -15.06
C LYS A 119 -8.35 0.97 -14.82
N PHE A 120 -8.34 0.40 -13.62
CA PHE A 120 -7.51 -0.76 -13.33
C PHE A 120 -8.11 -1.99 -14.00
N VAL A 121 -7.39 -2.58 -14.93
CA VAL A 121 -7.74 -3.85 -15.56
C VAL A 121 -6.80 -4.91 -14.99
N GLN A 122 -7.33 -5.86 -14.22
CA GLN A 122 -6.54 -6.96 -13.68
C GLN A 122 -5.99 -7.80 -14.83
N LEU A 123 -4.67 -7.95 -14.89
CA LEU A 123 -3.99 -8.81 -15.85
C LEU A 123 -3.64 -10.15 -15.24
N ASP A 124 -3.14 -10.16 -14.00
CA ASP A 124 -2.71 -11.37 -13.31
C ASP A 124 -2.74 -11.21 -11.79
N ARG A 125 -2.84 -12.32 -11.05
CA ARG A 125 -2.80 -12.39 -9.58
C ARG A 125 -1.84 -13.49 -9.16
N LEU A 126 -0.62 -13.09 -8.81
CA LEU A 126 0.46 -14.03 -8.51
C LEU A 126 0.29 -14.76 -7.17
N HIS A 127 -0.20 -14.06 -6.14
CA HIS A 127 -0.32 -14.59 -4.78
C HIS A 127 -1.72 -14.38 -4.19
N PRO A 128 -2.75 -15.11 -4.66
CA PRO A 128 -4.13 -14.97 -4.19
C PRO A 128 -4.32 -15.31 -2.70
N GLU A 129 -3.38 -16.01 -2.08
CA GLU A 129 -3.38 -16.33 -0.66
C GLU A 129 -2.89 -15.17 0.24
N TRP A 130 -2.35 -14.10 -0.37
CA TRP A 130 -1.80 -12.94 0.32
C TRP A 130 -2.56 -11.65 0.00
N PRO A 131 -3.81 -11.50 0.50
CA PRO A 131 -4.43 -10.19 0.54
C PRO A 131 -3.57 -9.23 1.38
N LEU A 132 -3.55 -7.95 1.02
CA LEU A 132 -2.70 -6.97 1.68
C LEU A 132 -3.05 -6.79 3.15
N THR A 133 -4.31 -7.02 3.55
CA THR A 133 -4.71 -7.07 4.96
C THR A 133 -3.90 -8.11 5.74
N ARG A 134 -3.89 -9.37 5.28
CA ARG A 134 -3.13 -10.45 5.90
C ARG A 134 -1.64 -10.15 5.91
N LEU A 135 -1.09 -9.71 4.78
CA LEU A 135 0.32 -9.37 4.64
C LEU A 135 0.73 -8.29 5.67
N PHE A 136 -0.07 -7.24 5.79
CA PHE A 136 0.16 -6.14 6.72
C PHE A 136 0.04 -6.59 8.17
N GLU A 137 -0.97 -7.38 8.53
CA GLU A 137 -1.14 -7.87 9.90
C GLU A 137 0.04 -8.72 10.38
N VAL A 138 0.53 -9.62 9.52
CA VAL A 138 1.66 -10.49 9.82
C VAL A 138 2.95 -9.68 9.98
N ILE A 139 3.27 -8.78 9.04
CA ILE A 139 4.58 -8.09 9.00
C ILE A 139 4.61 -6.81 9.85
N ILE A 140 3.51 -6.06 9.91
CA ILE A 140 3.42 -4.74 10.57
C ILE A 140 2.53 -4.81 11.81
N GLY A 141 1.37 -5.48 11.72
CA GLY A 141 0.38 -5.56 12.79
C GLY A 141 0.76 -6.45 13.98
N GLY A 142 1.94 -7.06 13.96
CA GLY A 142 2.47 -7.84 15.07
C GLY A 142 1.96 -9.28 15.14
N LYS A 143 1.19 -9.76 14.17
CA LYS A 143 0.65 -11.14 14.12
C LYS A 143 1.63 -12.16 13.52
N HIS A 144 2.93 -12.00 13.75
CA HIS A 144 3.97 -12.85 13.17
C HIS A 144 4.23 -14.14 13.96
N LYS A 145 3.91 -14.20 15.26
CA LYS A 145 4.16 -15.38 16.10
C LYS A 145 3.45 -16.61 15.54
N GLY A 146 4.16 -17.74 15.47
CA GLY A 146 3.66 -18.98 14.86
C GLY A 146 3.62 -18.99 13.32
N GLN A 147 4.01 -17.90 12.64
CA GLN A 147 3.99 -17.79 11.17
C GLN A 147 5.36 -17.98 10.51
N GLY A 148 6.32 -18.58 11.21
CA GLY A 148 7.71 -18.69 10.76
C GLY A 148 7.89 -19.34 9.39
N ALA A 149 7.08 -20.35 9.06
CA ALA A 149 7.12 -20.98 7.73
C ALA A 149 6.63 -20.03 6.63
N GLU A 150 5.53 -19.32 6.86
CA GLU A 150 4.97 -18.35 5.93
C GLU A 150 5.91 -17.16 5.71
N LEU A 151 6.50 -16.63 6.78
CA LEU A 151 7.47 -15.54 6.73
C LEU A 151 8.74 -15.91 5.94
N ARG A 152 9.20 -17.16 6.05
CA ARG A 152 10.30 -17.68 5.21
C ARG A 152 9.92 -17.82 3.74
N SER A 153 8.65 -18.11 3.46
CA SER A 153 8.14 -18.14 2.08
C SER A 153 8.05 -16.71 1.52
N LEU A 154 7.40 -15.79 2.25
CA LEU A 154 7.28 -14.38 1.89
C LEU A 154 8.62 -13.71 1.61
N SER A 155 9.65 -13.99 2.41
CA SER A 155 10.98 -13.40 2.20
C SER A 155 11.66 -13.80 0.89
N ARG A 156 11.14 -14.82 0.19
CA ARG A 156 11.64 -15.30 -1.09
C ARG A 156 10.78 -14.85 -2.27
N MET A 157 9.60 -14.29 -2.04
CA MET A 157 8.67 -13.87 -3.10
C MET A 157 9.15 -12.57 -3.76
N PRO A 158 9.59 -12.57 -5.04
CA PRO A 158 10.12 -11.37 -5.69
C PRO A 158 9.07 -10.26 -5.84
N ALA A 159 7.78 -10.60 -5.86
CA ALA A 159 6.68 -9.65 -5.85
C ALA A 159 6.64 -8.80 -4.56
N LEU A 160 7.19 -9.28 -3.44
CA LEU A 160 7.24 -8.52 -2.19
C LEU A 160 8.40 -7.54 -2.18
N ALA A 161 8.12 -6.30 -1.81
CA ALA A 161 9.13 -5.26 -1.71
C ALA A 161 10.33 -5.70 -0.85
N GLU A 162 11.55 -5.33 -1.27
CA GLU A 162 12.79 -5.81 -0.65
C GLU A 162 12.82 -5.51 0.86
N THR A 163 12.44 -4.29 1.24
CA THR A 163 12.37 -3.87 2.65
C THR A 163 11.41 -4.74 3.48
N TRP A 164 10.32 -5.24 2.88
CA TRP A 164 9.38 -6.13 3.53
C TRP A 164 9.89 -7.57 3.58
N ARG A 165 10.58 -8.04 2.53
CA ARG A 165 11.27 -9.34 2.54
C ARG A 165 12.31 -9.42 3.65
N ASN A 166 13.15 -8.39 3.79
CA ASN A 166 14.15 -8.30 4.85
C ASN A 166 13.49 -8.32 6.25
N ARG A 167 12.37 -7.62 6.41
CA ARG A 167 11.59 -7.65 7.65
C ARG A 167 11.02 -9.05 7.93
N ALA A 168 10.50 -9.73 6.91
CA ALA A 168 9.99 -11.10 7.04
C ALA A 168 11.09 -12.08 7.47
N VAL A 169 12.33 -11.94 6.97
CA VAL A 169 13.48 -12.73 7.46
C VAL A 169 13.69 -12.54 8.96
N ASN A 170 13.68 -11.29 9.43
CA ASN A 170 13.89 -11.00 10.85
C ASN A 170 12.75 -11.54 11.72
N LEU A 171 11.50 -11.35 11.30
CA LEU A 171 10.34 -11.86 12.02
C LEU A 171 10.30 -13.39 12.05
N ALA A 172 10.76 -14.07 10.99
CA ALA A 172 10.81 -15.53 10.95
C ALA A 172 11.78 -16.14 11.97
N ARG A 173 12.78 -15.38 12.43
CA ARG A 173 13.74 -15.79 13.46
C ARG A 173 13.18 -15.65 14.87
N SER A 174 12.21 -14.76 15.07
CA SER A 174 11.57 -14.46 16.35
C SER A 174 10.14 -15.02 16.46
N SER A 175 9.68 -15.74 15.43
CA SER A 175 8.34 -16.32 15.32
C SER A 175 8.21 -17.66 16.02
#